data_AF-A0A0M3K0B7-F1
#
_entry.id   AF-A0A0M3K0B7-F1
#
_cell.length_a   1.000
_cell.length_b   1.000
_cell.length_c   1.000
_cell.angle_alpha   90.00
_cell.angle_beta   90.00
_cell.angle_gamma   90.00
#
_symmetry.space_group_name_H-M   'P 1'
#
loop_
_entity.id
_entity.type
_entity.pdbx_description
1 polymer ?
#
loop_
_entity_poly.entity_id
_entity_poly.type
_entity_poly.pdbx_seq_one_letter_code
_entity_poly.pdbx_strand_id
1 'polypeptide(L)'
;MTRLPLVSFTRRKLKVMLLVLVTVVVINYMIKFYETSDNDRPSKSRYIVANNHLLANEGRVIDRFDQPIRDILNGGDADDDNRRATCTQKYPQEAVTDFNTFDLYNGGRKRQDIVVTAKRRNKTGTASNKLNVFVLPMTHVDPGWLETFDAYSKDTNQILDNMLKFLRSHPEMRFMWCEMVFFERWWQSLNSTMKGEVKQFVKSGQLEMTSGSWVMTDEASPFFPVTIDNIVEGQQFLYDQLGIKAKTIWSNDPFGYGSTVPYLFTKTGIRWAVINRIHHPTKNYLQHLRAAPFKWRQYFDSGQSDVLTHLLPFTHYDILNSCGPSQSTCCQFDFKRLTHFSCPDQKPVPITPQNVHEKFALK
;
A
#
# COMPACT_ATOMS: atom_id res chain seq x y z
N MET A 1 -60.09 28.34 -29.32
CA MET A 1 -60.30 27.03 -29.98
C MET A 1 -59.02 26.22 -29.89
N THR A 2 -59.14 25.00 -29.36
CA THR A 2 -58.35 23.78 -29.67
C THR A 2 -56.84 23.66 -29.39
N ARG A 3 -56.59 22.73 -28.43
CA ARG A 3 -55.66 21.57 -28.43
C ARG A 3 -54.18 21.74 -28.01
N LEU A 4 -53.87 21.05 -26.90
CA LEU A 4 -52.57 20.44 -26.56
C LEU A 4 -52.07 19.49 -27.68
N PRO A 5 -50.75 19.23 -27.74
CA PRO A 5 -50.31 17.89 -27.35
C PRO A 5 -49.03 17.84 -26.47
N LEU A 6 -48.94 16.74 -25.72
CA LEU A 6 -47.76 16.22 -25.00
C LEU A 6 -46.59 15.88 -25.94
N VAL A 7 -45.35 15.81 -25.43
CA VAL A 7 -44.46 14.61 -25.47
C VAL A 7 -43.05 14.88 -24.88
N SER A 8 -42.59 13.89 -24.09
CA SER A 8 -41.21 13.44 -23.79
C SER A 8 -40.31 14.23 -22.82
N PHE A 9 -40.11 13.66 -21.62
CA PHE A 9 -38.91 13.86 -20.81
C PHE A 9 -38.01 12.62 -20.94
N THR A 10 -36.81 12.79 -21.51
CA THR A 10 -35.76 11.77 -21.60
C THR A 10 -34.90 11.72 -20.34
N ARG A 11 -34.47 10.50 -19.98
CA ARG A 11 -33.76 10.07 -18.74
C ARG A 11 -32.33 10.62 -18.55
N ARG A 12 -32.12 11.93 -18.60
CA ARG A 12 -30.86 12.55 -18.13
C ARG A 12 -31.20 13.76 -17.28
N LYS A 13 -30.59 13.83 -16.10
CA LYS A 13 -30.76 14.85 -15.02
C LYS A 13 -31.78 14.50 -13.94
N LEU A 14 -31.50 13.46 -13.16
CA LEU A 14 -31.85 13.44 -11.72
C LEU A 14 -31.04 12.36 -11.01
N LYS A 15 -29.89 12.74 -10.44
CA LYS A 15 -29.19 12.15 -9.29
C LYS A 15 -27.87 12.90 -9.05
N VAL A 16 -28.02 14.20 -8.85
CA VAL A 16 -27.09 15.05 -8.10
C VAL A 16 -27.92 15.48 -6.89
N MET A 17 -27.42 15.23 -5.68
CA MET A 17 -28.06 15.34 -4.35
C MET A 17 -28.41 13.99 -3.71
N LEU A 18 -27.37 13.31 -3.20
CA LEU A 18 -27.41 12.73 -1.85
C LEU A 18 -25.96 12.51 -1.37
N LEU A 19 -25.32 13.58 -0.88
CA LEU A 19 -24.31 13.46 0.16
C LEU A 19 -24.99 12.85 1.39
N VAL A 20 -24.30 11.96 2.11
CA VAL A 20 -24.26 11.85 3.59
C VAL A 20 -23.65 10.47 3.97
N LEU A 21 -22.82 10.51 5.03
CA LEU A 21 -22.25 9.43 5.84
C LEU A 21 -20.93 8.81 5.39
N VAL A 22 -19.92 9.24 6.13
CA VAL A 22 -18.59 8.67 6.23
C VAL A 22 -18.63 7.33 6.96
N THR A 23 -17.82 6.42 6.45
CA THR A 23 -17.65 5.08 6.96
C THR A 23 -16.77 5.11 8.21
N VAL A 24 -17.39 4.90 9.37
CA VAL A 24 -16.71 4.39 10.57
C VAL A 24 -16.58 2.88 10.37
N VAL A 25 -15.35 2.37 10.33
CA VAL A 25 -15.07 0.94 10.17
C VAL A 25 -14.60 0.37 11.51
N VAL A 26 -15.23 -0.75 11.92
CA VAL A 26 -14.85 -1.54 13.09
C VAL A 26 -14.63 -2.99 12.62
N ILE A 27 -13.58 -3.60 13.19
CA ILE A 27 -13.26 -5.04 13.38
C ILE A 27 -12.10 -5.64 12.55
N ASN A 28 -10.96 -5.76 13.27
CA ASN A 28 -9.89 -6.79 13.41
C ASN A 28 -9.77 -7.87 12.33
N TYR A 29 -8.60 -8.12 11.70
CA TYR A 29 -7.29 -8.45 12.32
C TYR A 29 -6.09 -7.70 11.71
N MET A 30 -5.32 -6.98 12.55
CA MET A 30 -3.92 -6.63 12.28
C MET A 30 -3.08 -7.09 13.47
N ILE A 31 -2.12 -7.98 13.20
CA ILE A 31 -1.21 -8.53 14.21
C ILE A 31 -0.06 -7.52 14.41
N LYS A 32 -0.02 -6.95 15.61
CA LYS A 32 1.01 -6.13 16.29
C LYS A 32 2.41 -6.05 15.66
N PHE A 33 2.94 -4.83 15.49
CA PHE A 33 4.20 -4.20 15.99
C PHE A 33 4.15 -2.73 15.48
N TYR A 34 4.27 -1.61 16.23
CA TYR A 34 5.25 -1.04 17.18
C TYR A 34 4.45 -0.19 18.23
N GLU A 35 4.88 0.25 19.42
CA GLU A 35 6.16 0.72 19.97
C GLU A 35 6.43 0.08 21.35
N THR A 36 7.69 -0.16 21.68
CA THR A 36 8.17 -0.03 23.07
C THR A 36 9.32 0.97 23.04
N SER A 37 9.25 1.95 23.95
CA SER A 37 10.28 2.91 24.32
C SER A 37 11.70 2.37 24.17
N ASP A 38 12.62 3.24 23.75
CA ASP A 38 14.07 3.05 23.49
C ASP A 38 14.89 2.34 24.60
N ASN A 39 14.29 1.93 25.71
CA ASN A 39 14.99 1.31 26.84
C ASN A 39 14.69 -0.17 27.11
N ASP A 40 13.89 -0.85 26.30
CA ASP A 40 13.63 -2.29 26.48
C ASP A 40 13.94 -3.07 25.20
N ARG A 41 15.15 -3.65 25.10
CA ARG A 41 15.51 -4.61 24.04
C ARG A 41 14.76 -5.93 24.29
N PRO A 42 13.79 -6.34 23.45
CA PRO A 42 13.24 -7.68 23.54
C PRO A 42 14.28 -8.63 22.95
N SER A 43 14.86 -9.50 23.79
CA SER A 43 15.72 -10.57 23.32
C SER A 43 14.92 -11.49 22.38
N LYS A 44 15.36 -11.60 21.12
CA LYS A 44 14.96 -12.60 20.11
C LYS A 44 13.53 -12.50 19.56
N SER A 45 13.18 -11.41 18.87
CA SER A 45 12.24 -11.49 17.74
C SER A 45 12.99 -11.95 16.48
N ARG A 46 12.79 -13.21 16.07
CA ARG A 46 13.33 -13.74 14.80
C ARG A 46 12.52 -13.13 13.64
N TYR A 47 12.94 -11.97 13.15
CA TYR A 47 12.49 -11.51 11.84
C TYR A 47 13.11 -12.40 10.77
N ILE A 48 12.30 -12.87 9.81
CA ILE A 48 12.86 -13.40 8.57
C ILE A 48 13.41 -12.19 7.82
N VAL A 49 14.70 -12.22 7.54
CA VAL A 49 15.28 -11.27 6.59
C VAL A 49 15.06 -11.91 5.23
N ALA A 50 14.22 -11.29 4.40
CA ALA A 50 14.10 -11.66 3.00
C ALA A 50 15.42 -11.21 2.35
N ASN A 51 16.36 -12.14 2.42
CA ASN A 51 17.72 -11.98 2.02
C ASN A 51 17.88 -12.60 0.63
N ASN A 52 18.32 -11.79 -0.33
CA ASN A 52 19.03 -12.33 -1.49
C ASN A 52 20.46 -12.68 -1.03
N HIS A 53 20.62 -13.54 -0.02
CA HIS A 53 21.94 -13.77 0.59
C HIS A 53 22.80 -14.67 -0.30
N LEU A 54 23.95 -14.09 -0.63
CA LEU A 54 25.14 -14.76 -1.09
C LEU A 54 25.99 -15.06 0.14
N LEU A 55 26.58 -16.26 0.22
CA LEU A 55 27.62 -16.53 1.20
C LEU A 55 28.87 -15.75 0.78
N ALA A 56 29.25 -14.76 1.59
CA ALA A 56 30.43 -13.96 1.40
C ALA A 56 31.68 -14.84 1.51
N ASN A 57 32.40 -15.02 0.40
CA ASN A 57 33.84 -15.20 0.44
C ASN A 57 34.49 -13.85 0.17
N GLU A 58 35.06 -13.30 1.24
CA GLU A 58 36.20 -12.38 1.30
C GLU A 58 36.36 -11.35 0.15
N GLY A 59 36.08 -10.08 0.50
CA GLY A 59 36.85 -8.92 0.05
C GLY A 59 36.95 -8.69 -1.46
N ARG A 60 35.97 -8.00 -2.05
CA ARG A 60 36.15 -7.04 -3.16
C ARG A 60 34.84 -6.27 -3.39
N VAL A 61 34.88 -4.96 -3.14
CA VAL A 61 33.85 -4.03 -3.61
C VAL A 61 33.91 -4.05 -5.15
N ILE A 62 32.84 -4.51 -5.80
CA ILE A 62 32.78 -4.58 -7.26
C ILE A 62 32.27 -3.24 -7.78
N ASP A 63 33.21 -2.37 -8.14
CA ASP A 63 33.00 -1.06 -8.76
C ASP A 63 32.74 -1.19 -10.28
N ARG A 64 31.80 -2.07 -10.71
CA ARG A 64 31.60 -2.44 -12.14
C ARG A 64 30.32 -1.92 -12.79
N PHE A 65 29.70 -0.87 -12.27
CA PHE A 65 28.60 -0.20 -12.98
C PHE A 65 29.06 0.94 -13.92
N ASP A 66 30.33 1.34 -13.87
CA ASP A 66 30.82 2.54 -14.56
C ASP A 66 31.36 2.32 -15.99
N GLN A 67 31.82 1.12 -16.34
CA GLN A 67 32.46 0.88 -17.65
C GLN A 67 31.46 0.91 -18.83
N PRO A 68 30.35 0.16 -18.82
CA PRO A 68 29.51 0.02 -20.01
C PRO A 68 28.81 1.32 -20.42
N ILE A 69 28.50 2.18 -19.46
CA ILE A 69 27.78 3.44 -19.70
C ILE A 69 28.71 4.49 -20.31
N ARG A 70 30.00 4.51 -19.91
CA ARG A 70 30.99 5.44 -20.48
C ARG A 70 31.30 5.14 -21.94
N ASP A 71 31.33 3.87 -22.33
CA ASP A 71 31.61 3.47 -23.71
C ASP A 71 30.45 3.81 -24.67
N ILE A 72 29.21 3.81 -24.18
CA ILE A 72 28.02 4.20 -24.96
C ILE A 72 27.94 5.73 -25.13
N LEU A 73 28.33 6.51 -24.11
CA LEU A 73 28.25 7.98 -24.13
C LEU A 73 29.40 8.65 -24.90
N ASN A 74 30.52 7.96 -25.11
CA ASN A 74 31.72 8.54 -25.72
C ASN A 74 31.83 8.39 -27.25
N GLY A 75 30.72 8.07 -27.95
CA GLY A 75 30.62 8.28 -29.39
C GLY A 75 31.70 7.61 -30.24
N GLY A 76 31.92 6.30 -30.05
CA GLY A 76 32.73 5.52 -30.99
C GLY A 76 31.92 5.21 -32.25
N ASP A 77 32.45 5.64 -33.41
CA ASP A 77 31.87 5.52 -34.75
C ASP A 77 31.02 4.25 -34.97
N ALA A 78 29.76 4.48 -35.34
CA ALA A 78 28.82 3.46 -35.77
C ALA A 78 29.09 3.13 -37.24
N ASP A 79 30.04 2.24 -37.51
CA ASP A 79 30.21 1.64 -38.84
C ASP A 79 30.81 0.22 -38.79
N ASP A 80 30.28 -0.62 -37.91
CA ASP A 80 30.65 -2.04 -37.84
C ASP A 80 29.41 -2.89 -37.51
N ASP A 81 28.72 -3.33 -38.57
CA ASP A 81 27.49 -4.14 -38.59
C ASP A 81 27.68 -5.56 -37.98
N ASN A 82 28.80 -5.81 -37.30
CA ASN A 82 29.18 -7.09 -36.71
C ASN A 82 29.39 -7.05 -35.19
N ARG A 83 29.23 -5.89 -34.53
CA ARG A 83 29.26 -5.81 -33.06
C ARG A 83 27.89 -6.09 -32.47
N ARG A 84 27.52 -7.36 -32.42
CA ARG A 84 26.45 -7.81 -31.50
C ARG A 84 26.91 -7.46 -30.08
N ALA A 85 26.37 -6.39 -29.50
CA ALA A 85 26.56 -6.05 -28.10
C ALA A 85 26.08 -7.23 -27.26
N THR A 86 27.00 -8.12 -26.92
CA THR A 86 26.71 -9.30 -26.11
C THR A 86 26.70 -8.82 -24.67
N CYS A 87 25.55 -8.86 -24.01
CA CYS A 87 25.48 -8.57 -22.58
C CYS A 87 26.33 -9.62 -21.85
N THR A 88 27.57 -9.26 -21.51
CA THR A 88 28.51 -10.10 -20.75
C THR A 88 28.28 -10.01 -19.25
N GLN A 89 27.12 -9.47 -18.83
CA GLN A 89 26.77 -9.33 -17.43
C GLN A 89 26.60 -10.72 -16.80
N LYS A 90 27.70 -11.20 -16.21
CA LYS A 90 27.68 -12.32 -15.28
C LYS A 90 27.07 -11.79 -13.99
N TYR A 91 25.82 -12.17 -13.73
CA TYR A 91 25.22 -11.97 -12.42
C TYR A 91 26.11 -12.66 -11.39
N PRO A 92 26.54 -11.93 -10.33
CA PRO A 92 27.59 -12.41 -9.43
C PRO A 92 27.23 -13.71 -8.68
N GLN A 93 25.94 -14.06 -8.58
CA GLN A 93 25.43 -15.37 -8.19
C GLN A 93 23.92 -15.44 -8.51
N GLU A 94 23.39 -16.63 -8.78
CA GLU A 94 21.94 -16.86 -8.85
C GLU A 94 21.31 -16.61 -7.48
N ALA A 95 20.10 -16.04 -7.46
CA ALA A 95 19.35 -15.87 -6.22
C ALA A 95 19.05 -17.25 -5.60
N VAL A 96 19.57 -17.49 -4.39
CA VAL A 96 19.33 -18.73 -3.65
C VAL A 96 18.11 -18.54 -2.74
N THR A 97 17.13 -19.41 -2.87
CA THR A 97 15.96 -19.47 -2.00
C THR A 97 16.00 -20.76 -1.19
N ASP A 98 15.60 -20.72 0.09
CA ASP A 98 15.49 -21.91 0.96
C ASP A 98 14.42 -22.91 0.49
N PHE A 99 13.67 -22.56 -0.55
CA PHE A 99 12.60 -23.33 -1.16
C PHE A 99 12.64 -23.18 -2.68
N ASN A 100 12.21 -24.22 -3.39
CA ASN A 100 12.10 -24.16 -4.85
C ASN A 100 10.85 -23.35 -5.24
N THR A 101 11.05 -22.21 -5.90
CA THR A 101 9.97 -21.33 -6.36
C THR A 101 9.12 -22.00 -7.44
N PHE A 102 9.71 -22.82 -8.32
CA PHE A 102 8.98 -23.56 -9.34
C PHE A 102 8.04 -24.61 -8.75
N ASP A 103 8.47 -25.31 -7.70
CA ASP A 103 7.62 -26.28 -6.99
C ASP A 103 6.47 -25.57 -6.25
N LEU A 104 6.76 -24.41 -5.66
CA LEU A 104 5.76 -23.56 -5.02
C LEU A 104 4.69 -23.08 -6.02
N TYR A 105 5.09 -22.76 -7.26
CA TYR A 105 4.18 -22.33 -8.32
C TYR A 105 3.42 -23.50 -8.96
N ASN A 106 4.07 -24.65 -9.18
CA ASN A 106 3.45 -25.84 -9.78
C ASN A 106 2.47 -26.55 -8.83
N GLY A 107 2.73 -26.53 -7.52
CA GLY A 107 1.82 -27.09 -6.52
C GLY A 107 0.46 -26.35 -6.43
N GLY A 108 0.35 -25.18 -7.08
CA GLY A 108 -0.76 -24.22 -6.97
C GLY A 108 -2.09 -24.62 -7.63
N ARG A 109 -2.27 -25.83 -8.16
CA ARG A 109 -3.57 -26.28 -8.71
C ARG A 109 -4.62 -26.65 -7.67
N LYS A 110 -4.28 -26.67 -6.38
CA LYS A 110 -5.28 -26.82 -5.31
C LYS A 110 -5.40 -25.49 -4.58
N ARG A 111 -6.51 -24.77 -4.80
CA ARG A 111 -7.02 -23.76 -3.86
C ARG A 111 -7.11 -24.45 -2.49
N GLN A 112 -6.11 -24.26 -1.65
CA GLN A 112 -6.22 -24.61 -0.25
C GLN A 112 -6.75 -23.36 0.44
N ASP A 113 -8.02 -23.40 0.77
CA ASP A 113 -8.63 -22.45 1.69
C ASP A 113 -7.81 -22.49 2.98
N ILE A 114 -7.12 -21.39 3.29
CA ILE A 114 -6.36 -21.27 4.53
C ILE A 114 -7.38 -21.19 5.66
N VAL A 115 -7.68 -22.32 6.28
CA VAL A 115 -8.32 -22.37 7.59
C VAL A 115 -7.27 -21.95 8.61
N VAL A 116 -7.20 -20.64 8.90
CA VAL A 116 -6.40 -20.13 10.02
C VAL A 116 -7.03 -20.65 11.31
N THR A 117 -6.58 -21.81 11.79
CA THR A 117 -6.94 -22.30 13.12
C THR A 117 -6.13 -21.49 14.13
N ALA A 118 -6.72 -20.41 14.65
CA ALA A 118 -6.14 -19.67 15.77
C ALA A 118 -6.03 -20.61 16.98
N LYS A 119 -4.86 -21.21 17.19
CA LYS A 119 -4.57 -21.92 18.44
C LYS A 119 -4.65 -20.88 19.56
N ARG A 120 -5.69 -21.00 20.40
CA ARG A 120 -5.84 -20.24 21.65
C ARG A 120 -4.54 -20.42 22.45
N ARG A 121 -3.74 -19.37 22.56
CA ARG A 121 -2.55 -19.39 23.43
C ARG A 121 -3.07 -19.55 24.86
N ASN A 122 -2.70 -20.64 25.54
CA ASN A 122 -3.02 -20.85 26.95
C ASN A 122 -2.52 -19.62 27.74
N LYS A 123 -3.43 -18.96 28.46
CA LYS A 123 -3.14 -17.78 29.28
C LYS A 123 -2.27 -18.21 30.47
N THR A 124 -0.96 -18.15 30.30
CA THR A 124 0.00 -18.13 31.41
C THR A 124 0.67 -16.76 31.40
N GLY A 125 0.16 -15.85 32.24
CA GLY A 125 0.72 -14.50 32.41
C GLY A 125 -0.33 -13.43 32.74
N THR A 126 -0.11 -12.73 33.84
CA THR A 126 -0.93 -11.67 34.47
C THR A 126 -0.84 -10.30 33.78
N ALA A 127 -0.30 -10.20 32.56
CA ALA A 127 -0.35 -8.98 31.78
C ALA A 127 -1.58 -8.99 30.85
N SER A 128 -2.32 -7.88 30.80
CA SER A 128 -3.41 -7.64 29.85
C SER A 128 -2.90 -7.72 28.40
N ASN A 129 -2.77 -8.94 27.86
CA ASN A 129 -2.43 -9.25 26.48
C ASN A 129 -3.62 -8.93 25.55
N LYS A 130 -4.03 -7.66 25.48
CA LYS A 130 -5.02 -7.17 24.51
C LYS A 130 -4.38 -7.12 23.13
N LEU A 131 -5.16 -7.45 22.11
CA LEU A 131 -4.79 -7.24 20.71
C LEU A 131 -5.00 -5.77 20.38
N ASN A 132 -3.95 -5.08 19.94
CA ASN A 132 -4.08 -3.73 19.40
C ASN A 132 -4.46 -3.83 17.93
N VAL A 133 -5.54 -3.15 17.55
CA VAL A 133 -5.98 -3.10 16.15
C VAL A 133 -6.12 -1.66 15.71
N PHE A 134 -5.51 -1.39 14.56
CA PHE A 134 -5.56 -0.12 13.87
C PHE A 134 -6.38 -0.30 12.60
N VAL A 135 -7.42 0.50 12.47
CA VAL A 135 -8.20 0.59 11.24
C VAL A 135 -7.65 1.79 10.48
N LEU A 136 -7.27 1.57 9.22
CA LEU A 136 -6.62 2.58 8.39
C LEU A 136 -7.53 2.94 7.21
N PRO A 137 -8.44 3.93 7.37
CA PRO A 137 -9.24 4.42 6.26
C PRO A 137 -8.34 5.03 5.19
N MET A 138 -8.52 4.59 3.95
CA MET A 138 -7.77 5.08 2.80
C MET A 138 -8.64 5.00 1.55
N THR A 139 -8.21 5.68 0.50
CA THR A 139 -8.74 5.49 -0.85
C THR A 139 -7.57 5.22 -1.77
N HIS A 140 -7.76 4.32 -2.73
CA HIS A 140 -6.83 4.16 -3.83
C HIS A 140 -7.36 4.97 -5.01
N VAL A 141 -6.50 5.76 -5.64
CA VAL A 141 -6.87 6.61 -6.77
C VAL A 141 -5.81 6.51 -7.86
N ASP A 142 -6.16 5.84 -8.97
CA ASP A 142 -5.25 5.69 -10.10
C ASP A 142 -5.08 7.03 -10.85
N PRO A 143 -3.84 7.54 -11.03
CA PRO A 143 -3.56 8.74 -11.83
C PRO A 143 -3.70 8.51 -13.34
N GLY A 144 -4.73 7.78 -13.77
CA GLY A 144 -4.93 7.29 -15.13
C GLY A 144 -4.98 5.77 -15.17
N TRP A 145 -6.12 5.20 -15.54
CA TRP A 145 -6.30 3.75 -15.75
C TRP A 145 -7.43 3.49 -16.75
N LEU A 146 -8.67 3.35 -16.28
CA LEU A 146 -9.84 3.26 -17.18
C LEU A 146 -10.29 4.63 -17.68
N GLU A 147 -10.04 5.67 -16.90
CA GLU A 147 -10.22 7.06 -17.28
C GLU A 147 -8.90 7.83 -17.14
N THR A 148 -8.83 9.02 -17.71
CA THR A 148 -7.65 9.88 -17.62
C THR A 148 -7.54 10.53 -16.23
N PHE A 149 -6.35 11.03 -15.90
CA PHE A 149 -6.11 11.82 -14.69
C PHE A 149 -7.12 12.98 -14.51
N ASP A 150 -7.42 13.72 -15.59
CA ASP A 150 -8.38 14.82 -15.55
C ASP A 150 -9.81 14.37 -15.29
N ALA A 151 -10.22 13.24 -15.87
CA ALA A 151 -11.56 12.70 -15.67
C ALA A 151 -11.76 12.26 -14.21
N TYR A 152 -10.77 11.56 -13.62
CA TYR A 152 -10.79 11.16 -12.21
C TYR A 152 -10.63 12.32 -11.24
N SER A 153 -10.02 13.43 -11.65
CA SER A 153 -9.76 14.57 -10.75
C SER A 153 -11.04 15.13 -10.13
N LYS A 154 -12.18 15.07 -10.83
CA LYS A 154 -13.46 15.54 -10.30
C LYS A 154 -13.93 14.72 -9.10
N ASP A 155 -13.84 13.40 -9.18
CA ASP A 155 -14.28 12.51 -8.10
C ASP A 155 -13.24 12.47 -6.97
N THR A 156 -11.96 12.54 -7.33
CA THR A 156 -10.86 12.63 -6.37
C THR A 156 -10.94 13.92 -5.53
N ASN A 157 -11.20 15.07 -6.15
CA ASN A 157 -11.40 16.33 -5.42
C ASN A 157 -12.61 16.26 -4.49
N GLN A 158 -13.71 15.61 -4.90
CA GLN A 158 -14.86 15.40 -4.01
C GLN A 158 -14.52 14.53 -2.80
N ILE A 159 -13.67 13.51 -2.96
CA ILE A 159 -13.20 12.69 -1.84
C ILE A 159 -12.39 13.55 -0.86
N LEU A 160 -11.45 14.35 -1.36
CA LEU A 160 -10.60 15.23 -0.54
C LEU A 160 -11.40 16.33 0.15
N ASP A 161 -12.36 16.96 -0.53
CA ASP A 161 -13.27 17.95 0.05
C ASP A 161 -14.13 17.34 1.18
N ASN A 162 -14.59 16.10 1.00
CA ASN A 162 -15.36 15.39 2.01
C ASN A 162 -14.47 14.98 3.19
N MET A 163 -13.23 14.56 2.94
CA MET A 163 -12.25 14.30 4.00
C MET A 163 -12.00 15.56 4.84
N LEU A 164 -11.74 16.70 4.20
CA LEU A 164 -11.55 17.98 4.89
C LEU A 164 -12.75 18.32 5.78
N LYS A 165 -13.98 18.22 5.23
CA LYS A 165 -15.21 18.49 6.00
C LYS A 165 -15.40 17.50 7.15
N PHE A 166 -15.10 16.23 6.94
CA PHE A 166 -15.36 15.18 7.93
C PHE A 166 -14.40 15.23 9.11
N LEU A 167 -13.10 15.41 8.84
CA LEU A 167 -12.08 15.48 9.90
C LEU A 167 -12.28 16.69 10.83
N ARG A 168 -12.91 17.79 10.35
CA ARG A 168 -13.27 18.94 11.22
C ARG A 168 -14.14 18.55 12.42
N SER A 169 -15.05 17.60 12.25
CA SER A 169 -16.00 17.21 13.30
C SER A 169 -15.73 15.83 13.93
N HIS A 170 -14.68 15.12 13.48
CA HIS A 170 -14.36 13.77 13.94
C HIS A 170 -12.88 13.65 14.33
N PRO A 171 -12.46 14.20 15.48
CA PRO A 171 -11.04 14.28 15.88
C PRO A 171 -10.35 12.91 16.06
N GLU A 172 -11.13 11.85 16.28
CA GLU A 172 -10.62 10.48 16.39
C GLU A 172 -10.50 9.77 15.04
N MET A 173 -11.07 10.32 13.97
CA MET A 173 -10.96 9.74 12.64
C MET A 173 -9.52 9.86 12.14
N ARG A 174 -9.10 8.85 11.38
CA ARG A 174 -7.82 8.83 10.69
C ARG A 174 -8.07 8.62 9.21
N PHE A 175 -7.22 9.17 8.37
CA PHE A 175 -7.26 8.97 6.93
C PHE A 175 -5.85 8.95 6.35
N MET A 176 -5.59 8.03 5.45
CA MET A 176 -4.33 7.88 4.74
C MET A 176 -4.49 8.32 3.29
N TRP A 177 -3.48 9.03 2.78
CA TRP A 177 -3.38 9.42 1.38
C TRP A 177 -2.02 9.03 0.79
N CYS A 178 -2.01 8.56 -0.47
CA CYS A 178 -0.79 8.05 -1.13
C CYS A 178 -0.39 8.88 -2.35
N GLU A 179 -1.32 9.17 -3.25
CA GLU A 179 -1.01 9.72 -4.58
C GLU A 179 -0.89 11.25 -4.54
N MET A 180 0.35 11.74 -4.39
CA MET A 180 0.62 13.19 -4.24
C MET A 180 0.18 14.00 -5.46
N VAL A 181 0.19 13.42 -6.66
CA VAL A 181 -0.23 14.09 -7.91
C VAL A 181 -1.65 14.66 -7.82
N PHE A 182 -2.59 13.91 -7.25
CA PHE A 182 -3.96 14.39 -7.04
C PHE A 182 -4.03 15.36 -5.87
N PHE A 183 -3.28 15.10 -4.80
CA PHE A 183 -3.28 15.95 -3.62
C PHE A 183 -2.76 17.35 -3.93
N GLU A 184 -1.67 17.46 -4.67
CA GLU A 184 -1.11 18.74 -5.10
C GLU A 184 -2.09 19.50 -5.98
N ARG A 185 -2.71 18.82 -6.97
CA ARG A 185 -3.73 19.46 -7.81
C ARG A 185 -4.87 20.02 -6.97
N TRP A 186 -5.39 19.23 -6.02
CA TRP A 186 -6.44 19.69 -5.11
C TRP A 186 -5.94 20.84 -4.23
N TRP A 187 -4.73 20.74 -3.70
CA TRP A 187 -4.09 21.74 -2.83
C TRP A 187 -4.02 23.14 -3.48
N GLN A 188 -3.77 23.20 -4.79
CA GLN A 188 -3.73 24.46 -5.53
C GLN A 188 -5.10 25.19 -5.52
N SER A 189 -6.21 24.45 -5.41
CA SER A 189 -7.57 25.03 -5.35
C SER A 189 -7.96 25.56 -3.96
N LEU A 190 -7.18 25.26 -2.92
CA LEU A 190 -7.50 25.61 -1.55
C LEU A 190 -7.11 27.03 -1.18
N ASN A 191 -7.98 27.71 -0.43
CA ASN A 191 -7.65 28.97 0.24
C ASN A 191 -6.75 28.75 1.47
N SER A 192 -6.21 29.84 2.02
CA SER A 192 -5.28 29.80 3.16
C SER A 192 -5.86 29.13 4.41
N THR A 193 -7.15 29.35 4.70
CA THR A 193 -7.84 28.72 5.84
C THR A 193 -7.89 27.21 5.68
N MET A 194 -8.35 26.71 4.53
CA MET A 194 -8.43 25.28 4.25
C MET A 194 -7.04 24.62 4.27
N LYS A 195 -6.03 25.28 3.70
CA LYS A 195 -4.62 24.83 3.80
C LYS A 195 -4.16 24.73 5.25
N GLY A 196 -4.52 25.71 6.08
CA GLY A 196 -4.21 25.71 7.52
C GLY A 196 -4.81 24.52 8.25
N GLU A 197 -6.08 24.20 7.99
CA GLU A 197 -6.77 23.04 8.56
C GLU A 197 -6.13 21.72 8.15
N VAL A 198 -5.79 21.56 6.87
CA VAL A 198 -5.12 20.35 6.37
C VAL A 198 -3.75 20.16 7.05
N LYS A 199 -2.96 21.24 7.20
CA LYS A 199 -1.69 21.19 7.95
C LYS A 199 -1.92 20.78 9.41
N GLN A 200 -3.03 21.21 10.02
CA GLN A 200 -3.40 20.80 11.38
C GLN A 200 -3.79 19.31 11.44
N PHE A 201 -4.51 18.78 10.44
CA PHE A 201 -4.81 17.35 10.38
C PHE A 201 -3.56 16.50 10.25
N VAL A 202 -2.60 16.94 9.43
CA VAL A 202 -1.29 16.28 9.31
C VAL A 202 -0.52 16.34 10.63
N LYS A 203 -0.43 17.53 11.26
CA LYS A 203 0.28 17.71 12.54
C LYS A 203 -0.35 16.91 13.68
N SER A 204 -1.67 16.77 13.70
CA SER A 204 -2.39 15.99 14.71
C SER A 204 -2.42 14.49 14.43
N GLY A 205 -1.93 14.06 13.27
CA GLY A 205 -1.97 12.66 12.83
C GLY A 205 -3.35 12.19 12.37
N GLN A 206 -4.33 13.09 12.19
CA GLN A 206 -5.62 12.75 11.60
C GLN A 206 -5.49 12.40 10.11
N LEU A 207 -4.57 13.06 9.41
CA LEU A 207 -4.25 12.80 8.01
C LEU A 207 -2.80 12.34 7.91
N GLU A 208 -2.57 11.13 7.42
CA GLU A 208 -1.23 10.61 7.19
C GLU A 208 -0.91 10.60 5.68
N MET A 209 0.20 11.25 5.31
CA MET A 209 0.75 11.18 3.96
C MET A 209 1.73 10.01 3.88
N THR A 210 1.39 9.02 3.05
CA THR A 210 2.16 7.79 2.86
C THR A 210 2.77 7.73 1.47
N SER A 211 3.82 6.93 1.32
CA SER A 211 4.78 6.90 0.21
C SER A 211 5.51 8.23 0.01
N GLY A 212 4.78 9.31 -0.19
CA GLY A 212 5.33 10.63 -0.48
C GLY A 212 6.03 10.68 -1.83
N SER A 213 5.72 9.77 -2.74
CA SER A 213 6.05 9.89 -4.16
C SER A 213 4.88 10.50 -4.92
N TRP A 214 5.14 11.00 -6.13
CA TRP A 214 4.13 11.62 -6.98
C TRP A 214 2.99 10.67 -7.32
N VAL A 215 3.36 9.44 -7.70
CA VAL A 215 2.46 8.31 -7.91
C VAL A 215 2.94 7.07 -7.18
N MET A 216 2.04 6.11 -6.99
CA MET A 216 2.41 4.72 -6.71
C MET A 216 2.99 4.13 -8.00
N THR A 217 4.32 4.00 -8.06
CA THR A 217 5.03 3.64 -9.30
C THR A 217 4.90 2.14 -9.60
N ASP A 218 4.88 1.78 -10.87
CA ASP A 218 5.18 0.40 -11.27
C ASP A 218 6.59 0.03 -10.79
N GLU A 219 6.79 -1.23 -10.40
CA GLU A 219 8.07 -1.72 -9.88
C GLU A 219 8.76 -2.72 -10.81
N ALA A 220 8.15 -3.01 -11.97
CA ALA A 220 8.72 -3.91 -12.98
C ALA A 220 9.37 -3.15 -14.16
N SER A 221 8.66 -2.18 -14.72
CA SER A 221 9.03 -1.55 -16.01
C SER A 221 9.86 -0.26 -15.88
N PRO A 222 9.66 0.62 -14.88
CA PRO A 222 10.35 1.90 -14.85
C PRO A 222 11.86 1.79 -14.74
N PHE A 223 12.55 2.63 -15.51
CA PHE A 223 13.97 2.86 -15.32
C PHE A 223 14.20 3.69 -14.05
N PHE A 224 15.18 3.31 -13.24
CA PHE A 224 15.34 3.83 -11.88
C PHE A 224 15.43 5.37 -11.76
N PRO A 225 15.98 6.16 -12.73
CA PRO A 225 15.97 7.61 -12.62
C PRO A 225 14.56 8.20 -12.62
N VAL A 226 13.62 7.64 -13.39
CA VAL A 226 12.22 8.09 -13.39
C VAL A 226 11.56 7.78 -12.04
N THR A 227 11.93 6.67 -11.40
CA THR A 227 11.51 6.39 -10.03
C THR A 227 12.07 7.41 -9.03
N ILE A 228 13.32 7.87 -9.22
CA ILE A 228 13.91 8.93 -8.39
C ILE A 228 13.12 10.22 -8.55
N ASP A 229 12.87 10.67 -9.79
CA ASP A 229 12.08 11.88 -10.06
C ASP A 229 10.71 11.79 -9.40
N ASN A 230 10.01 10.66 -9.58
CA ASN A 230 8.72 10.39 -8.92
C ASN A 230 8.80 10.54 -7.39
N ILE A 231 9.87 10.07 -6.75
CA ILE A 231 10.05 10.20 -5.29
C ILE A 231 10.35 11.66 -4.91
N VAL A 232 11.22 12.33 -5.66
CA VAL A 232 11.64 13.71 -5.39
C VAL A 232 10.44 14.66 -5.48
N GLU A 233 9.66 14.59 -6.55
CA GLU A 233 8.49 15.45 -6.77
C GLU A 233 7.50 15.37 -5.60
N GLY A 234 7.12 14.15 -5.19
CA GLY A 234 6.20 13.97 -4.07
C GLY A 234 6.77 14.43 -2.73
N GLN A 235 8.04 14.11 -2.43
CA GLN A 235 8.64 14.45 -1.13
C GLN A 235 8.89 15.95 -1.01
N GLN A 236 9.26 16.61 -2.11
CA GLN A 236 9.47 18.04 -2.14
C GLN A 236 8.15 18.79 -1.91
N PHE A 237 7.06 18.38 -2.56
CA PHE A 237 5.74 18.92 -2.28
C PHE A 237 5.37 18.79 -0.80
N LEU A 238 5.55 17.60 -0.21
CA LEU A 238 5.26 17.34 1.22
C LEU A 238 6.09 18.24 2.14
N TYR A 239 7.38 18.41 1.84
CA TYR A 239 8.27 19.22 2.63
C TYR A 239 7.89 20.71 2.54
N ASP A 240 7.72 21.24 1.35
CA ASP A 240 7.48 22.67 1.11
C ASP A 240 6.09 23.11 1.57
N GLN A 241 5.07 22.30 1.30
CA GLN A 241 3.68 22.67 1.59
C GLN A 241 3.24 22.27 2.99
N LEU A 242 3.67 21.10 3.48
CA LEU A 242 3.16 20.53 4.73
C LEU A 242 4.21 20.46 5.83
N GLY A 243 5.49 20.70 5.53
CA GLY A 243 6.58 20.66 6.51
C GLY A 243 6.86 19.26 7.05
N ILE A 244 6.56 18.21 6.26
CA ILE A 244 6.73 16.81 6.66
C ILE A 244 7.49 16.00 5.62
N LYS A 245 7.96 14.82 6.04
CA LYS A 245 8.44 13.75 5.16
C LYS A 245 7.60 12.51 5.42
N ALA A 246 7.21 11.80 4.37
CA ALA A 246 6.52 10.53 4.56
C ALA A 246 7.44 9.53 5.28
N LYS A 247 6.85 8.65 6.10
CA LYS A 247 7.61 7.67 6.91
C LYS A 247 7.52 6.26 6.36
N THR A 248 6.45 5.94 5.65
CA THR A 248 6.11 4.58 5.23
C THR A 248 5.84 4.56 3.73
N ILE A 249 6.39 3.58 3.02
CA ILE A 249 5.98 3.25 1.65
C ILE A 249 4.66 2.49 1.73
N TRP A 250 3.65 2.96 1.02
CA TRP A 250 2.41 2.23 0.79
C TRP A 250 2.32 1.89 -0.70
N SER A 251 2.56 0.62 -1.04
CA SER A 251 2.64 0.11 -2.42
C SER A 251 1.73 -1.11 -2.59
N ASN A 252 0.42 -0.92 -2.55
CA ASN A 252 -0.56 -2.02 -2.55
C ASN A 252 -0.96 -2.51 -3.95
N ASP A 253 -0.74 -1.72 -5.01
CA ASP A 253 -1.27 -2.01 -6.35
C ASP A 253 -0.27 -2.34 -7.48
N PRO A 254 1.06 -2.14 -7.37
CA PRO A 254 1.98 -2.59 -8.42
C PRO A 254 1.94 -4.11 -8.63
N PHE A 255 2.13 -4.56 -9.87
CA PHE A 255 1.98 -5.97 -10.25
C PHE A 255 3.26 -6.78 -10.01
N GLY A 256 3.59 -6.95 -8.74
CA GLY A 256 4.87 -7.50 -8.31
C GLY A 256 5.82 -6.39 -7.86
N TYR A 257 6.91 -6.78 -7.22
CA TYR A 257 7.80 -5.84 -6.52
C TYR A 257 9.27 -6.17 -6.78
N GLY A 258 10.08 -5.13 -6.92
CA GLY A 258 11.53 -5.21 -7.08
C GLY A 258 12.25 -4.62 -5.87
N SER A 259 13.50 -5.03 -5.61
CA SER A 259 14.26 -4.50 -4.46
C SER A 259 14.74 -3.06 -4.67
N THR A 260 14.64 -2.53 -5.90
CA THR A 260 15.10 -1.18 -6.28
C THR A 260 14.27 -0.08 -5.62
N VAL A 261 12.94 -0.13 -5.70
CA VAL A 261 12.07 0.91 -5.13
C VAL A 261 12.28 1.09 -3.62
N PRO A 262 12.18 0.05 -2.77
CA PRO A 262 12.44 0.22 -1.34
C PRO A 262 13.86 0.71 -1.05
N TYR A 263 14.87 0.29 -1.83
CA TYR A 263 16.23 0.80 -1.69
C TYR A 263 16.33 2.31 -1.93
N LEU A 264 15.72 2.81 -3.01
CA LEU A 264 15.72 4.24 -3.33
C LEU A 264 15.03 5.05 -2.21
N PHE A 265 13.90 4.57 -1.70
CA PHE A 265 13.22 5.19 -0.56
C PHE A 265 14.08 5.21 0.72
N THR A 266 15.04 4.30 0.89
CA THR A 266 15.95 4.41 2.04
C THR A 266 16.79 5.69 2.03
N LYS A 267 17.02 6.28 0.85
CA LYS A 267 17.77 7.54 0.70
C LYS A 267 16.96 8.76 1.14
N THR A 268 15.63 8.65 1.26
CA THR A 268 14.78 9.71 1.82
C THR A 268 14.62 9.60 3.34
N GLY A 269 15.14 8.53 3.95
CA GLY A 269 15.01 8.23 5.38
C GLY A 269 13.86 7.28 5.71
N ILE A 270 13.04 6.88 4.73
CA ILE A 270 11.97 5.90 4.91
C ILE A 270 12.56 4.51 5.20
N ARG A 271 11.98 3.80 6.17
CA ARG A 271 12.42 2.46 6.63
C ARG A 271 11.28 1.47 6.83
N TRP A 272 10.05 1.86 6.53
CA TRP A 272 8.87 1.00 6.61
C TRP A 272 8.17 0.93 5.27
N ALA A 273 7.66 -0.25 4.92
CA ALA A 273 6.91 -0.45 3.70
C ALA A 273 5.71 -1.38 3.92
N VAL A 274 4.67 -1.19 3.12
CA VAL A 274 3.51 -2.09 3.01
C VAL A 274 3.35 -2.46 1.54
N ILE A 275 3.26 -3.76 1.28
CA ILE A 275 3.08 -4.32 -0.06
C ILE A 275 1.92 -5.33 -0.07
N ASN A 276 1.42 -5.69 -1.25
CA ASN A 276 0.31 -6.63 -1.38
C ASN A 276 0.46 -7.67 -2.50
N ARG A 277 0.59 -7.26 -3.77
CA ARG A 277 0.45 -8.13 -4.96
C ARG A 277 1.70 -8.99 -5.23
N ILE A 278 2.01 -9.90 -4.31
CA ILE A 278 2.92 -11.02 -4.57
C ILE A 278 2.14 -12.28 -4.96
N HIS A 279 2.85 -13.25 -5.53
CA HIS A 279 2.26 -14.52 -5.93
C HIS A 279 1.56 -15.24 -4.75
N HIS A 280 0.35 -15.78 -4.98
CA HIS A 280 -0.51 -16.32 -3.92
C HIS A 280 0.15 -17.46 -3.10
N PRO A 281 0.72 -18.52 -3.72
CA PRO A 281 1.57 -19.48 -3.02
C PRO A 281 2.66 -18.90 -2.13
N THR A 282 3.35 -17.83 -2.57
CA THR A 282 4.38 -17.14 -1.78
C THR A 282 3.77 -16.45 -0.56
N LYS A 283 2.64 -15.78 -0.74
CA LYS A 283 1.88 -15.18 0.36
C LYS A 283 1.47 -16.24 1.39
N ASN A 284 0.90 -17.35 0.94
CA ASN A 284 0.48 -18.46 1.80
C ASN A 284 1.68 -19.06 2.56
N TYR A 285 2.80 -19.29 1.86
CA TYR A 285 4.04 -19.79 2.46
C TYR A 285 4.56 -18.87 3.56
N LEU A 286 4.68 -17.57 3.29
CA LEU A 286 5.11 -16.57 4.28
C LEU A 286 4.15 -16.48 5.47
N GLN A 287 2.84 -16.60 5.24
CA GLN A 287 1.86 -16.64 6.33
C GLN A 287 2.00 -17.87 7.22
N HIS A 288 2.21 -19.05 6.63
CA HIS A 288 2.45 -20.29 7.38
C HIS A 288 3.69 -20.17 8.28
N LEU A 289 4.73 -19.50 7.79
CA LEU A 289 5.94 -19.20 8.55
C LEU A 289 5.79 -18.03 9.53
N ARG A 290 4.64 -17.33 9.53
CA ARG A 290 4.40 -16.07 10.28
C ARG A 290 5.43 -14.98 9.94
N ALA A 291 5.82 -14.93 8.68
CA ALA A 291 6.83 -14.04 8.10
C ALA A 291 6.24 -13.02 7.12
N ALA A 292 4.95 -12.70 7.26
CA ALA A 292 4.34 -11.58 6.56
C ALA A 292 5.05 -10.23 6.84
N PRO A 293 5.50 -9.95 8.06
CA PRO A 293 6.52 -8.92 8.28
C PRO A 293 7.93 -9.50 8.09
N PHE A 294 8.73 -8.85 7.25
CA PHE A 294 10.12 -9.23 7.01
C PHE A 294 11.01 -8.00 6.84
N LYS A 295 12.31 -8.17 7.04
CA LYS A 295 13.30 -7.16 6.66
C LYS A 295 13.68 -7.39 5.20
N TRP A 296 13.42 -6.42 4.35
CA TRP A 296 13.81 -6.44 2.95
C TRP A 296 15.20 -5.84 2.82
N ARG A 297 16.19 -6.71 2.58
CA ARG A 297 17.60 -6.36 2.50
C ARG A 297 18.11 -6.38 1.06
N GLN A 298 19.01 -5.46 0.72
CA GLN A 298 19.70 -5.50 -0.56
C GLN A 298 20.79 -6.57 -0.55
N TYR A 299 20.95 -7.28 -1.67
CA TYR A 299 21.94 -8.36 -1.77
C TYR A 299 23.40 -7.89 -1.58
N PHE A 300 23.66 -6.60 -1.82
CA PHE A 300 25.00 -6.00 -1.80
C PHE A 300 25.35 -5.31 -0.48
N ASP A 301 24.43 -5.25 0.49
CA ASP A 301 24.67 -4.58 1.77
C ASP A 301 24.50 -5.53 2.96
N SER A 302 24.93 -5.07 4.14
CA SER A 302 24.83 -5.83 5.40
C SER A 302 23.68 -5.33 6.28
N GLY A 303 22.66 -4.70 5.65
CA GLY A 303 21.46 -4.19 6.29
C GLY A 303 21.40 -2.69 6.51
N GLN A 304 22.31 -1.91 5.93
CA GLN A 304 22.29 -0.44 6.00
C GLN A 304 21.05 0.15 5.31
N SER A 305 20.55 -0.51 4.26
CA SER A 305 19.30 -0.19 3.58
C SER A 305 18.18 -1.19 3.86
N ASP A 306 18.18 -1.84 5.03
CA ASP A 306 17.04 -2.67 5.46
C ASP A 306 15.75 -1.83 5.52
N VAL A 307 14.70 -2.31 4.85
CA VAL A 307 13.34 -1.78 4.99
C VAL A 307 12.50 -2.83 5.70
N LEU A 308 11.82 -2.46 6.78
CA LEU A 308 10.83 -3.34 7.38
C LEU A 308 9.56 -3.32 6.53
N THR A 309 9.25 -4.45 5.93
CA THR A 309 8.14 -4.59 5.00
C THR A 309 7.05 -5.46 5.62
N HIS A 310 5.82 -4.96 5.56
CA HIS A 310 4.62 -5.71 5.88
C HIS A 310 3.93 -6.14 4.60
N LEU A 311 3.74 -7.44 4.44
CA LEU A 311 2.91 -8.01 3.39
C LEU A 311 1.45 -8.10 3.87
N LEU A 312 0.55 -7.41 3.17
CA LEU A 312 -0.89 -7.56 3.42
C LEU A 312 -1.30 -9.03 3.26
N PRO A 313 -2.17 -9.57 4.13
CA PRO A 313 -2.36 -11.02 4.23
C PRO A 313 -3.24 -11.66 3.14
N PHE A 314 -4.08 -10.91 2.43
CA PHE A 314 -5.05 -11.52 1.52
C PHE A 314 -4.81 -11.14 0.06
N THR A 315 -5.72 -11.56 -0.82
CA THR A 315 -5.56 -11.47 -2.28
C THR A 315 -5.69 -10.03 -2.80
N HIS A 316 -6.45 -9.19 -2.11
CA HIS A 316 -6.72 -7.81 -2.49
C HIS A 316 -6.57 -6.89 -1.28
N TYR A 317 -6.59 -5.57 -1.51
CA TYR A 317 -6.58 -4.52 -0.49
C TYR A 317 -7.95 -3.86 -0.29
N ASP A 318 -9.03 -4.46 -0.82
CA ASP A 318 -10.38 -3.97 -0.56
C ASP A 318 -10.85 -4.38 0.85
N ILE A 319 -12.03 -3.91 1.28
CA ILE A 319 -12.56 -4.23 2.62
C ILE A 319 -12.79 -5.74 2.76
N LEU A 320 -13.24 -6.42 1.70
CA LEU A 320 -13.54 -7.85 1.70
C LEU A 320 -12.29 -8.70 1.95
N ASN A 321 -11.13 -8.21 1.55
CA ASN A 321 -9.85 -8.89 1.69
C ASN A 321 -8.91 -8.16 2.67
N SER A 322 -9.43 -7.43 3.65
CA SER A 322 -8.58 -6.77 4.66
C SER A 322 -9.06 -6.95 6.10
N CYS A 323 -10.34 -7.25 6.33
CA CYS A 323 -10.81 -7.51 7.69
C CYS A 323 -10.36 -8.88 8.22
N GLY A 324 -10.27 -9.89 7.35
CA GLY A 324 -10.05 -11.28 7.77
C GLY A 324 -10.16 -12.27 6.61
N PRO A 325 -10.05 -13.58 6.89
CA PRO A 325 -10.01 -14.61 5.84
C PRO A 325 -11.36 -14.86 5.16
N SER A 326 -12.47 -14.46 5.78
CA SER A 326 -13.82 -14.65 5.25
C SER A 326 -14.31 -13.38 4.55
N GLN A 327 -14.29 -13.39 3.22
CA GLN A 327 -14.80 -12.26 2.42
C GLN A 327 -16.28 -11.98 2.70
N SER A 328 -17.09 -13.01 2.96
CA SER A 328 -18.50 -12.86 3.27
C SER A 328 -18.73 -12.20 4.62
N THR A 329 -17.93 -12.55 5.63
CA THR A 329 -17.93 -11.85 6.93
C THR A 329 -17.48 -10.40 6.74
N CYS A 330 -16.37 -10.16 6.04
CA CYS A 330 -15.84 -8.81 5.82
C CYS A 330 -16.79 -7.91 5.04
N CYS A 331 -17.54 -8.46 4.09
CA CYS A 331 -18.53 -7.71 3.33
C CYS A 331 -19.62 -7.08 4.22
N GLN A 332 -19.94 -7.70 5.36
CA GLN A 332 -20.91 -7.17 6.31
C GLN A 332 -20.43 -5.90 7.04
N PHE A 333 -19.13 -5.58 6.94
CA PHE A 333 -18.51 -4.39 7.53
C PHE A 333 -18.13 -3.33 6.48
N ASP A 334 -18.40 -3.57 5.20
CA ASP A 334 -18.34 -2.55 4.15
C ASP A 334 -19.69 -1.85 4.02
N PHE A 335 -19.92 -0.83 4.85
CA PHE A 335 -21.21 -0.13 4.90
C PHE A 335 -21.57 0.62 3.61
N LYS A 336 -20.64 0.83 2.67
CA LYS A 336 -20.97 1.39 1.35
C LYS A 336 -21.85 0.43 0.54
N ARG A 337 -21.78 -0.87 0.83
CA ARG A 337 -22.61 -1.93 0.22
C ARG A 337 -24.03 -2.01 0.77
N LEU A 338 -24.40 -1.13 1.70
CA LEU A 338 -25.81 -0.93 2.04
C LEU A 338 -26.61 -0.44 0.82
N THR A 339 -25.99 0.40 -0.02
CA THR A 339 -26.68 1.13 -1.10
C THR A 339 -26.01 1.02 -2.46
N HIS A 340 -24.70 0.78 -2.54
CA HIS A 340 -23.96 0.91 -3.81
C HIS A 340 -23.53 -0.42 -4.44
N PHE A 341 -23.28 -1.46 -3.64
CA PHE A 341 -22.76 -2.74 -4.13
C PHE A 341 -23.43 -3.94 -3.45
N SER A 342 -23.33 -5.12 -4.05
CA SER A 342 -23.80 -6.37 -3.45
C SER A 342 -22.71 -7.03 -2.57
N CYS A 343 -23.15 -7.90 -1.67
CA CYS A 343 -22.30 -8.86 -0.98
C CYS A 343 -22.55 -10.26 -1.54
N PRO A 344 -21.55 -11.17 -1.50
CA PRO A 344 -21.73 -12.55 -1.94
C PRO A 344 -22.85 -13.26 -1.17
N ASP A 345 -22.88 -13.06 0.15
CA ASP A 345 -23.83 -13.72 1.06
C ASP A 345 -24.71 -12.67 1.76
N GLN A 346 -24.33 -12.27 2.98
CA GLN A 346 -25.10 -11.35 3.81
C GLN A 346 -24.70 -9.90 3.56
N LYS A 347 -25.68 -9.03 3.35
CA LYS A 347 -25.47 -7.58 3.25
C LYS A 347 -25.07 -6.98 4.61
N PRO A 348 -24.31 -5.88 4.62
CA PRO A 348 -24.11 -5.09 5.83
C PRO A 348 -25.46 -4.61 6.39
N VAL A 349 -25.51 -4.39 7.70
CA VAL A 349 -26.64 -3.76 8.39
C VAL A 349 -26.10 -2.67 9.31
N PRO A 350 -26.82 -1.56 9.55
CA PRO A 350 -26.39 -0.54 10.50
C PRO A 350 -26.09 -1.14 11.88
N ILE A 351 -25.00 -0.69 12.51
CA ILE A 351 -24.64 -1.13 13.86
C ILE A 351 -25.53 -0.42 14.87
N THR A 352 -26.19 -1.19 15.74
CA THR A 352 -27.08 -0.70 16.79
C THR A 352 -26.70 -1.30 18.14
N PRO A 353 -27.14 -0.72 19.27
CA PRO A 353 -26.91 -1.32 20.58
C PRO A 353 -27.43 -2.75 20.72
N GLN A 354 -28.45 -3.13 19.93
CA GLN A 354 -29.04 -4.47 19.95
C GLN A 354 -28.19 -5.51 19.21
N ASN A 355 -27.51 -5.11 18.12
CA ASN A 355 -26.75 -6.05 17.29
C ASN A 355 -25.23 -5.97 17.48
N VAL A 356 -24.70 -4.97 18.19
CA VAL A 356 -23.26 -4.73 18.32
C VAL A 356 -22.51 -5.93 18.92
N HIS A 357 -23.10 -6.63 19.90
CA HIS A 357 -22.49 -7.81 20.51
C HIS A 357 -22.44 -9.00 19.56
N GLU A 358 -23.49 -9.20 18.77
CA GLU A 358 -23.54 -10.25 17.74
C GLU A 358 -22.53 -9.96 16.63
N LYS A 359 -22.51 -8.71 16.14
CA LYS A 359 -21.56 -8.27 15.11
C LYS A 359 -20.11 -8.33 15.59
N PHE A 360 -19.86 -7.99 16.86
CA PHE A 360 -18.54 -8.14 17.47
C PHE A 360 -18.09 -9.61 17.59
N ALA A 361 -19.03 -10.54 17.71
CA ALA A 361 -18.74 -11.96 17.86
C ALA A 361 -18.48 -12.69 16.54
N LEU A 362 -18.73 -12.04 15.38
CA LEU A 362 -18.42 -12.60 14.06
C LEU A 362 -16.91 -12.84 13.93
N LYS A 363 -16.55 -14.01 13.38
CA LYS A 363 -15.17 -14.47 13.24
C LYS A 363 -14.74 -14.57 11.79
#